data_AF-A0A075GYE4-F1
#
_entry.id   AF-A0A075GYE4-F1
#
_cell.length_a   1.000
_cell.length_b   1.000
_cell.length_c   1.000
_cell.angle_alpha   90.00
_cell.angle_beta   90.00
_cell.angle_gamma   90.00
#
_symmetry.space_group_name_H-M   'P 1'
#
loop_
_entity.id
_entity.type
_entity.pdbx_description
1 polymer ?
#
loop_
_entity_poly.entity_id
_entity_poly.type
_entity_poly.pdbx_seq_one_letter_code
_entity_poly.pdbx_strand_id
1 'polypeptide(L)'
;MVQEIDIPLDLKRVVLMGAEETKLGDKKGALKQYRKGNLHIREYADKFTVHTDKVDPRTDPMGHLIHDAQEVLVGLAGAAISGAAIGSYIYKIKKTVRIENSKQ
;
A
#
# COMPACT_ATOMS: atom_id res chain seq x y z
N MET A 1 -2.15 2.10 -14.91
CA MET A 1 -2.80 3.28 -14.30
C MET A 1 -4.26 2.92 -14.05
N VAL A 2 -4.68 2.93 -12.79
CA VAL A 2 -6.11 2.84 -12.47
C VAL A 2 -6.73 4.17 -12.86
N GLN A 3 -7.85 4.13 -13.59
CA GLN A 3 -8.55 5.34 -13.99
C GLN A 3 -9.28 5.90 -12.77
N GLU A 4 -8.76 7.01 -12.23
CA GLU A 4 -9.42 7.78 -11.17
C GLU A 4 -10.32 8.85 -11.82
N ILE A 5 -11.53 9.01 -11.29
CA ILE A 5 -12.50 10.00 -11.74
C ILE A 5 -12.67 11.03 -10.63
N ASP A 6 -12.51 12.31 -10.98
CA ASP A 6 -12.80 13.43 -10.09
C ASP A 6 -14.30 13.70 -10.06
N ILE A 7 -14.86 13.85 -8.86
CA ILE A 7 -16.28 14.15 -8.65
C ILE A 7 -16.39 15.40 -7.76
N PRO A 8 -17.18 16.41 -8.17
CA PRO A 8 -17.35 17.64 -7.38
C PRO A 8 -18.08 17.38 -6.05
N LEU A 9 -17.85 18.27 -5.08
CA LEU A 9 -18.32 18.11 -3.69
C LEU A 9 -19.84 18.16 -3.53
N ASP A 10 -20.53 18.86 -4.42
CA ASP A 10 -21.99 18.96 -4.48
C ASP A 10 -22.66 17.57 -4.65
N LEU A 11 -21.96 16.62 -5.28
CA LEU A 11 -22.43 15.23 -5.44
C LEU A 11 -22.12 14.32 -4.25
N LYS A 12 -21.58 14.84 -3.13
CA LYS A 12 -21.19 14.07 -1.94
C LYS A 12 -22.24 13.05 -1.49
N ARG A 13 -23.52 13.43 -1.47
CA ARG A 13 -24.62 12.54 -1.05
C ARG A 13 -24.72 11.31 -1.94
N VAL A 14 -24.57 11.49 -3.25
CA VAL A 14 -24.69 10.41 -4.24
C VAL A 14 -23.44 9.52 -4.19
N VAL A 15 -22.25 10.14 -4.14
CA VAL A 15 -20.96 9.44 -4.09
C VAL A 15 -20.86 8.54 -2.87
N LEU A 16 -21.25 9.04 -1.69
CA LEU A 16 -21.12 8.30 -0.43
C LEU A 16 -22.31 7.39 -0.13
N MET A 17 -23.31 7.30 -1.01
CA MET A 17 -24.51 6.50 -0.77
C MET A 17 -24.17 5.01 -0.67
N GLY A 18 -24.28 4.47 0.55
CA GLY A 18 -23.95 3.07 0.86
C GLY A 18 -22.45 2.78 0.87
N ALA A 19 -21.61 3.81 0.96
CA ALA A 19 -20.17 3.66 1.16
C ALA A 19 -19.82 3.69 2.64
N GLU A 20 -18.86 2.88 3.05
CA GLU A 20 -18.39 2.78 4.43
C GLU A 20 -17.00 3.39 4.57
N GLU A 21 -16.76 4.16 5.64
CA GLU A 21 -15.44 4.73 5.90
C GLU A 21 -14.43 3.62 6.20
N THR A 22 -13.20 3.75 5.69
CA THR A 22 -12.17 2.71 5.80
C THR A 22 -10.80 3.33 5.99
N LYS A 23 -9.90 2.58 6.65
CA LYS A 23 -8.48 2.95 6.80
C LYS A 23 -7.56 2.23 5.81
N LEU A 24 -8.10 1.30 5.01
CA LEU A 24 -7.31 0.47 4.11
C LEU A 24 -7.07 1.19 2.78
N GLY A 25 -5.93 0.91 2.14
CA GLY A 25 -5.54 1.54 0.88
C GLY A 25 -4.72 2.81 1.08
N ASP A 26 -4.17 3.29 -0.04
CA ASP A 26 -3.37 4.51 -0.06
C ASP A 26 -4.28 5.73 0.04
N LYS A 27 -4.06 6.54 1.09
CA LYS A 27 -4.81 7.75 1.37
C LYS A 27 -4.52 8.86 0.36
N LYS A 28 -3.33 8.89 -0.27
CA LYS A 28 -2.91 9.92 -1.24
C LYS A 28 -3.26 11.36 -0.84
N GLY A 29 -3.06 11.72 0.43
CA GLY A 29 -3.37 13.05 0.97
C GLY A 29 -4.86 13.35 1.21
N ALA A 30 -5.76 12.39 0.98
CA ALA A 30 -7.19 12.56 1.25
C ALA A 30 -7.46 12.82 2.74
N LEU A 31 -8.55 13.53 3.03
CA LEU A 31 -9.05 13.74 4.37
C LEU A 31 -9.64 12.44 4.93
N LYS A 32 -10.48 11.78 4.11
CA LYS A 32 -11.15 10.51 4.42
C LYS A 32 -11.17 9.59 3.20
N GLN A 33 -11.43 8.32 3.43
CA GLN A 33 -11.55 7.30 2.39
C GLN A 33 -12.70 6.35 2.74
N TYR A 34 -13.39 5.89 1.70
CA TYR A 34 -14.59 5.09 1.79
C TYR A 34 -14.55 3.94 0.78
N ARG A 35 -15.26 2.85 1.07
CA ARG A 35 -15.45 1.73 0.15
C ARG A 35 -16.89 1.35 -0.03
N LYS A 36 -17.23 0.95 -1.26
CA LYS A 36 -18.53 0.38 -1.63
C LYS A 36 -18.31 -0.78 -2.60
N GLY A 37 -18.29 -2.00 -2.06
CA GLY A 37 -17.74 -3.15 -2.78
C GLY A 37 -16.33 -2.82 -3.28
N ASN A 38 -16.11 -3.00 -4.57
CA ASN A 38 -14.85 -2.72 -5.24
C ASN A 38 -14.56 -1.23 -5.51
N LEU A 39 -15.50 -0.32 -5.23
CA LEU A 39 -15.25 1.11 -5.39
C LEU A 39 -14.49 1.65 -4.19
N HIS A 40 -13.38 2.34 -4.47
CA HIS A 40 -12.61 3.08 -3.50
C HIS A 40 -12.74 4.58 -3.77
N ILE A 41 -13.23 5.29 -2.76
CA ILE A 41 -13.57 6.71 -2.81
C ILE A 41 -12.64 7.44 -1.84
N ARG A 42 -12.03 8.53 -2.29
CA ARG A 42 -11.25 9.44 -1.43
C ARG A 42 -11.92 10.80 -1.39
N GLU A 43 -12.00 11.38 -0.20
CA GLU A 43 -12.53 12.72 0.03
C GLU A 43 -11.36 13.70 0.24
N TYR A 44 -11.28 14.70 -0.63
CA TYR A 44 -10.38 15.84 -0.52
C TYR A 44 -11.15 17.08 -0.07
N ALA A 45 -10.45 18.19 0.17
CA ALA A 45 -11.08 19.43 0.60
C ALA A 45 -11.94 20.07 -0.51
N ASP A 46 -11.66 19.76 -1.77
CA ASP A 46 -12.20 20.39 -2.97
C ASP A 46 -12.93 19.43 -3.91
N LYS A 47 -12.74 18.11 -3.76
CA LYS A 47 -13.34 17.07 -4.60
C LYS A 47 -13.38 15.70 -3.94
N PHE A 48 -14.04 14.76 -4.60
CA PHE A 48 -13.86 13.34 -4.40
C PHE A 48 -13.08 12.74 -5.56
N THR A 49 -12.32 11.68 -5.30
CA THR A 49 -11.77 10.82 -6.37
C THR A 49 -12.29 9.41 -6.20
N VAL A 50 -12.73 8.78 -7.28
CA VAL A 50 -13.24 7.41 -7.24
C VAL A 50 -12.49 6.55 -8.25
N HIS A 51 -12.16 5.33 -7.83
CA HIS A 51 -11.68 4.28 -8.72
C HIS A 51 -12.27 2.94 -8.31
N THR A 52 -12.16 1.96 -9.21
CA THR A 52 -12.57 0.58 -8.97
C THR A 52 -11.33 -0.28 -8.78
N ASP A 53 -11.21 -0.91 -7.62
CA ASP A 53 -10.27 -1.99 -7.35
C ASP A 53 -10.78 -3.27 -8.04
N LYS A 54 -9.90 -4.11 -8.57
CA LYS A 54 -10.33 -5.42 -9.11
C LYS A 54 -10.79 -6.35 -8.00
N VAL A 55 -10.16 -6.27 -6.84
CA VAL A 55 -10.45 -7.11 -5.67
C VAL A 55 -10.58 -6.24 -4.43
N ASP A 56 -11.67 -6.37 -3.66
CA ASP A 56 -11.79 -5.65 -2.38
C ASP A 56 -10.79 -6.23 -1.36
N PRO A 57 -9.84 -5.42 -0.83
CA PRO A 57 -8.85 -5.88 0.13
C PRO A 57 -9.45 -6.31 1.47
N ARG A 58 -10.71 -5.95 1.76
CA ARG A 58 -11.42 -6.38 2.97
C ARG A 58 -11.86 -7.83 2.91
N THR A 59 -12.09 -8.35 1.70
CA THR A 59 -12.58 -9.71 1.47
C THR A 59 -11.48 -10.64 0.99
N ASP A 60 -10.60 -10.17 0.11
CA ASP A 60 -9.45 -10.93 -0.39
C ASP A 60 -8.19 -10.05 -0.45
N PRO A 61 -7.47 -9.92 0.68
CA PRO A 61 -6.25 -9.13 0.77
C PRO A 61 -5.15 -9.61 -0.19
N MET A 62 -5.07 -10.92 -0.44
CA MET A 62 -4.01 -11.49 -1.27
C MET A 62 -4.28 -11.27 -2.76
N GLY A 63 -5.52 -11.47 -3.20
CA GLY A 63 -5.95 -11.12 -4.55
C GLY A 63 -5.73 -9.64 -4.84
N HIS A 64 -6.06 -8.76 -3.90
CA HIS A 64 -5.82 -7.31 -4.05
C HIS A 64 -4.33 -6.98 -4.21
N LEU A 65 -3.42 -7.60 -3.44
CA LEU A 65 -1.97 -7.38 -3.62
C LEU A 65 -1.49 -7.77 -5.01
N ILE A 66 -1.99 -8.88 -5.54
CA ILE A 66 -1.57 -9.42 -6.86
C ILE A 66 -2.14 -8.57 -8.00
N HIS A 67 -3.37 -8.08 -7.87
CA HIS A 67 -4.11 -7.47 -8.98
C HIS A 67 -4.14 -5.94 -8.97
N ASP A 68 -4.08 -5.34 -7.78
CA ASP A 68 -4.30 -3.90 -7.56
C ASP A 68 -3.12 -3.19 -6.89
N ALA A 69 -2.25 -3.90 -6.13
CA ALA A 69 -1.13 -3.30 -5.39
C ALA A 69 0.23 -3.99 -5.64
N GLN A 70 0.55 -4.23 -6.91
CA GLN A 70 1.78 -4.92 -7.34
C GLN A 70 3.05 -4.17 -6.90
N GLU A 71 3.00 -2.85 -6.82
CA GLU A 71 4.10 -2.01 -6.36
C GLU A 71 4.49 -2.34 -4.91
N VAL A 72 3.51 -2.66 -4.07
CA VAL A 72 3.76 -3.08 -2.68
C VAL A 72 4.50 -4.42 -2.66
N LEU A 73 4.10 -5.37 -3.50
CA LEU A 73 4.78 -6.67 -3.62
C LEU A 73 6.23 -6.49 -4.07
N VAL A 74 6.46 -5.68 -5.11
CA VAL A 74 7.81 -5.38 -5.60
C VAL A 74 8.65 -4.71 -4.52
N GLY A 75 8.07 -3.74 -3.78
CA GLY A 75 8.74 -3.07 -2.67
C GLY A 75 9.16 -4.04 -1.56
N LEU A 76 8.27 -4.93 -1.14
CA LEU A 76 8.57 -5.95 -0.13
C LEU A 76 9.65 -6.93 -0.59
N ALA A 77 9.58 -7.41 -1.84
CA ALA A 77 10.57 -8.31 -2.39
C ALA A 77 11.96 -7.65 -2.45
N GLY A 78 12.03 -6.40 -2.93
CA GLY A 78 13.26 -5.62 -2.95
C GLY A 78 13.85 -5.40 -1.56
N ALA A 79 13.01 -5.07 -0.58
CA ALA A 79 13.43 -4.91 0.82
C ALA A 79 13.98 -6.21 1.42
N ALA A 80 13.34 -7.35 1.15
CA ALA A 80 13.79 -8.64 1.65
C ALA A 80 15.16 -9.03 1.06
N ILE A 81 15.34 -8.90 -0.25
CA ILE A 81 16.59 -9.24 -0.95
C ILE A 81 17.73 -8.34 -0.49
N SER A 82 17.51 -7.02 -0.50
CA SER A 82 18.54 -6.05 -0.10
C SER A 82 18.89 -6.17 1.38
N GLY A 83 17.89 -6.34 2.24
CA GLY A 83 18.08 -6.58 3.67
C GLY A 83 18.89 -7.85 3.96
N ALA A 84 18.58 -8.96 3.28
CA ALA A 84 19.34 -10.20 3.42
C ALA A 84 20.80 -10.05 2.96
N ALA A 85 21.03 -9.36 1.84
CA ALA A 85 22.38 -9.11 1.32
C ALA A 85 23.22 -8.28 2.29
N ILE A 86 22.69 -7.15 2.77
CA ILE A 86 23.37 -6.25 3.72
C ILE A 86 23.60 -6.98 5.06
N GLY A 87 22.59 -7.66 5.57
CA GLY A 87 22.69 -8.42 6.82
C GLY A 87 23.78 -9.50 6.74
N SER A 88 23.84 -10.24 5.64
CA SER A 88 24.87 -11.25 5.38
C SER A 88 26.27 -10.64 5.29
N TYR A 89 26.41 -9.48 4.65
CA TYR A 89 27.67 -8.75 4.55
C TYR A 89 28.19 -8.31 5.93
N ILE A 90 27.34 -7.67 6.74
CA ILE A 90 27.68 -7.25 8.10
C ILE A 90 28.05 -8.46 8.97
N TYR A 91 27.30 -9.55 8.86
CA TYR A 91 27.59 -10.78 9.60
C TYR A 91 28.99 -11.33 9.27
N LYS A 92 29.36 -11.37 7.99
CA LYS A 92 30.70 -11.81 7.56
C LYS A 92 31.81 -10.94 8.16
N ILE A 93 31.66 -9.61 8.13
CA ILE A 93 32.64 -8.69 8.74
C ILE A 93 32.79 -8.97 10.24
N LYS A 94 31.68 -9.02 10.99
CA LYS A 94 31.71 -9.30 12.44
C LYS A 94 32.38 -10.64 12.76
N LYS A 95 32.11 -11.66 11.95
CA LYS A 95 32.73 -12.98 12.11
C LYS A 95 34.24 -12.92 11.87
N THR A 96 34.71 -12.24 10.82
CA THR A 96 36.14 -12.08 10.52
C THR A 96 36.86 -11.36 11.66
N VAL A 97 36.33 -10.23 12.14
CA VAL A 97 36.92 -9.47 13.26
C VAL A 97 36.98 -10.33 14.53
N ARG A 98 35.93 -11.10 14.84
CA ARG A 98 35.93 -12.00 15.99
C ARG A 98 37.01 -13.08 15.90
N ILE A 99 37.26 -13.62 14.71
CA ILE A 99 38.30 -14.62 14.49
C ILE A 99 39.68 -14.00 14.69
N GLU A 100 39.93 -12.81 14.16
CA GLU A 100 41.20 -12.09 14.35
C GLU A 100 41.51 -11.83 15.83
N ASN A 101 40.54 -11.32 16.58
CA ASN A 101 40.69 -11.06 18.02
C ASN A 101 40.91 -12.33 18.86
N SER A 102 40.51 -13.51 18.37
CA SER A 102 40.72 -14.79 19.08
C SER A 102 42.10 -15.42 18.84
N LYS A 103 42.91 -14.83 17.95
CA LYS A 103 44.27 -15.28 17.62
C LYS A 103 45.37 -14.46 18.33
N GLN A 104 45.01 -13.38 19.03
CA GLN A 104 45.89 -12.62 19.93
C GLN A 104 45.78 -13.17 21.35
#